data_AF-A0A0F9G901-F1
#
_entry.id   AF-A0A0F9G901-F1
#
_cell.length_a   1.000
_cell.length_b   1.000
_cell.length_c   1.000
_cell.angle_alpha   90.00
_cell.angle_beta   90.00
_cell.angle_gamma   90.00
#
_symmetry.space_group_name_H-M   'P 1'
#
loop_
_entity.id
_entity.type
_entity.pdbx_description
1 polymer ?
#
loop_
_entity_poly.entity_id
_entity_poly.type
_entity_poly.pdbx_seq_one_letter_code
_entity_poly.pdbx_strand_id
1 'polypeptide(L)'
;MTTAGNFPWPIGVARQLRYRDKLSKETGVQIISAIGFHKSYFYSNKFWSYNASVRDIIDLFVSEIEEGMYEYEYNNPFGRRSNIAAGIIKIATEKDGLIEYYKKVFDAAAQAHKVKIEIRVPSVRQRINTRSAFFRFLILQPLA
;
A
#
# COMPACT_ATOMS: atom_id res chain seq x y z
N MET A 1 -4.41 -13.56 23.30
CA MET A 1 -4.76 -12.39 22.46
C MET A 1 -3.69 -11.35 22.67
N THR A 2 -2.67 -11.30 21.82
CA THR A 2 -1.64 -10.25 21.87
C THR A 2 -2.26 -8.96 21.38
N THR A 3 -2.29 -7.96 22.25
CA THR A 3 -2.68 -6.58 21.95
C THR A 3 -1.96 -6.10 20.69
N ALA A 4 -2.66 -5.35 19.83
CA ALA A 4 -2.07 -4.65 18.69
C ALA A 4 -0.93 -3.77 19.21
N GLY A 5 0.30 -4.28 19.14
CA GLY A 5 1.49 -3.57 19.58
C GLY A 5 1.62 -2.28 18.80
N ASN A 6 2.19 -1.26 19.43
CA ASN A 6 2.63 -0.03 18.77
C ASN A 6 3.65 -0.42 17.68
N PHE A 7 3.15 -0.78 16.50
CA PHE A 7 3.97 -1.15 15.37
C PHE A 7 4.02 0.06 14.43
N PRO A 8 5.14 0.78 14.38
CA PRO A 8 5.32 2.01 13.62
C PRO A 8 5.56 1.72 12.14
N TRP A 9 4.68 0.92 11.51
CA TRP A 9 4.75 0.71 10.07
C TRP A 9 4.16 1.93 9.35
N PRO A 10 4.81 2.49 8.32
CA PRO A 10 4.30 3.67 7.62
C PRO A 10 2.91 3.48 7.04
N ILE A 11 2.61 2.31 6.45
CA ILE A 11 1.33 2.11 5.74
C ILE A 11 0.72 0.72 6.00
N GLY A 12 1.50 -0.29 6.41
CA GLY A 12 0.97 -1.65 6.48
C GLY A 12 1.73 -2.61 7.38
N VAL A 13 1.00 -3.58 7.89
CA VAL A 13 1.52 -4.66 8.74
C VAL A 13 2.45 -5.56 7.93
N ALA A 14 3.62 -5.89 8.50
CA ALA A 14 4.55 -6.90 7.99
C ALA A 14 5.10 -6.64 6.56
N ARG A 15 5.31 -5.37 6.18
CA ARG A 15 5.91 -5.03 4.88
C ARG A 15 7.43 -5.24 4.90
N GLN A 16 7.89 -6.32 4.28
CA GLN A 16 9.32 -6.70 4.23
C GLN A 16 9.91 -6.64 2.81
N LEU A 17 10.22 -5.41 2.33
CA LEU A 17 10.63 -5.18 0.93
C LEU A 17 11.93 -5.87 0.54
N ARG A 18 12.95 -5.83 1.40
CA ARG A 18 14.27 -6.44 1.13
C ARG A 18 14.21 -7.95 0.96
N TYR A 19 13.40 -8.61 1.80
CA TYR A 19 13.22 -10.06 1.71
C TYR A 19 12.51 -10.45 0.41
N ARG A 20 11.54 -9.64 -0.03
CA ARG A 20 10.85 -9.86 -1.32
C ARG A 20 11.79 -9.67 -2.51
N ASP A 21 12.62 -8.63 -2.50
CA ASP A 21 13.62 -8.40 -3.55
C ASP A 21 14.65 -9.53 -3.61
N LYS A 22 15.18 -9.95 -2.45
CA LYS A 22 16.08 -11.10 -2.35
C LYS A 22 15.43 -12.39 -2.88
N LEU A 23 14.22 -12.70 -2.43
CA LEU A 23 13.48 -13.89 -2.85
C LEU A 23 13.22 -13.88 -4.37
N SER A 24 12.84 -12.73 -4.93
CA SER A 24 12.60 -12.60 -6.37
C SER A 24 13.87 -12.86 -7.18
N LYS A 25 15.01 -12.31 -6.75
CA LYS A 25 16.32 -12.52 -7.40
C LYS A 25 16.81 -13.96 -7.29
N GLU A 26 16.64 -14.60 -6.14
CA GLU A 26 17.11 -15.97 -5.90
C GLU A 26 16.27 -17.02 -6.64
N THR A 27 14.96 -16.78 -6.79
CA THR A 27 14.03 -17.77 -7.38
C THR A 27 13.67 -17.49 -8.83
N GLY A 28 13.94 -16.27 -9.33
CA GLY A 28 13.45 -15.80 -10.63
C GLY A 28 11.94 -15.53 -10.67
N VAL A 29 11.21 -15.69 -9.55
CA VAL A 29 9.78 -15.40 -9.47
C VAL A 29 9.57 -13.89 -9.42
N GLN A 30 8.66 -13.38 -10.26
CA GLN A 30 8.26 -11.98 -10.22
C GLN A 30 7.33 -11.72 -9.02
N ILE A 31 7.74 -10.82 -8.11
CA ILE A 31 6.96 -10.49 -6.91
C ILE A 31 6.41 -9.08 -7.01
N ILE A 32 5.07 -8.96 -7.06
CA ILE A 32 4.38 -7.66 -7.05
C ILE A 32 4.12 -7.25 -5.61
N SER A 33 4.63 -6.08 -5.22
CA SER A 33 4.42 -5.51 -3.88
C SER A 33 3.17 -4.66 -3.78
N ALA A 34 2.53 -4.71 -2.62
CA ALA A 34 1.29 -4.00 -2.35
C ALA A 34 1.52 -2.79 -1.43
N ILE A 35 0.87 -1.69 -1.78
CA ILE A 35 0.64 -0.54 -0.92
C ILE A 35 -0.79 -0.54 -0.38
N GLY A 36 -1.05 0.22 0.67
CA GLY A 36 -2.37 0.52 1.18
C GLY A 36 -2.54 0.02 2.61
N PHE A 37 -3.77 0.08 3.10
CA PHE A 37 -4.07 -0.15 4.52
C PHE A 37 -4.80 -1.47 4.75
N HIS A 38 -4.50 -2.08 5.88
CA HIS A 38 -5.28 -3.19 6.42
C HIS A 38 -6.50 -2.67 7.19
N LYS A 39 -7.23 -3.59 7.84
CA LYS A 39 -8.28 -3.28 8.82
C LYS A 39 -7.75 -2.37 9.94
N SER A 40 -8.57 -1.41 10.38
CA SER A 40 -8.28 -0.44 11.44
C SER A 40 -7.78 -1.06 12.74
N TYR A 41 -8.24 -2.27 13.07
CA TYR A 41 -7.82 -3.07 14.22
C TYR A 41 -6.29 -3.25 14.32
N PHE A 42 -5.57 -3.21 13.21
CA PHE A 42 -4.11 -3.37 13.19
C PHE A 42 -3.35 -2.07 13.48
N TYR A 43 -4.04 -0.94 13.59
CA TYR A 43 -3.43 0.37 13.77
C TYR A 43 -3.78 0.95 15.14
N SER A 44 -2.81 1.58 15.79
CA SER A 44 -3.08 2.33 17.02
C SER A 44 -3.99 3.52 16.73
N ASN A 45 -4.77 3.97 17.71
CA ASN A 45 -5.62 5.16 17.58
C ASN A 45 -4.84 6.46 17.27
N LYS A 46 -3.52 6.47 17.48
CA LYS A 46 -2.61 7.57 17.13
C LYS A 46 -2.00 7.42 15.73
N PHE A 47 -2.41 6.41 14.96
CA PHE A 47 -1.86 6.18 13.65
C PHE A 47 -2.17 7.36 12.72
N TRP A 48 -1.15 7.86 12.01
CA TRP A 48 -1.22 9.12 11.26
C TRP A 48 -2.38 9.17 10.26
N SER A 49 -2.71 8.03 9.64
CA SER A 49 -3.76 7.97 8.62
C SER A 49 -5.15 8.31 9.15
N TYR A 50 -5.40 8.26 10.46
CA TYR A 50 -6.66 8.73 11.04
C TYR A 50 -6.82 10.25 10.88
N ASN A 51 -5.73 11.02 11.03
CA ASN A 51 -5.73 12.48 10.95
C ASN A 51 -5.32 13.01 9.56
N ALA A 52 -4.76 12.15 8.70
CA ALA A 52 -4.44 12.49 7.33
C ALA A 52 -5.69 12.85 6.51
N SER A 53 -5.55 13.84 5.64
CA SER A 53 -6.54 14.13 4.60
C SER A 53 -6.57 13.04 3.52
N VAL A 54 -7.63 13.00 2.71
CA VAL A 54 -7.69 12.13 1.52
C VAL A 54 -6.48 12.40 0.63
N ARG A 55 -6.10 13.67 0.45
CA ARG A 55 -4.98 14.10 -0.39
C ARG A 55 -3.65 13.56 0.10
N ASP A 56 -3.38 13.62 1.41
CA ASP A 56 -2.14 13.09 1.98
C ASP A 56 -1.98 11.59 1.69
N ILE A 57 -3.09 10.84 1.74
CA ILE A 57 -3.10 9.41 1.44
C ILE A 57 -2.88 9.17 -0.07
N ILE A 58 -3.49 9.98 -0.93
CA ILE A 58 -3.27 9.92 -2.39
C ILE A 58 -1.79 10.17 -2.70
N ASP A 59 -1.22 11.26 -2.19
CA ASP A 59 0.17 11.65 -2.45
C ASP A 59 1.15 10.57 -1.98
N LEU A 60 0.88 9.96 -0.82
CA LEU A 60 1.64 8.82 -0.35
C LEU A 60 1.50 7.60 -1.29
N PHE A 61 0.29 7.29 -1.74
CA PHE A 61 0.06 6.16 -2.62
C PHE A 61 0.76 6.32 -3.96
N VAL A 62 0.62 7.50 -4.57
CA VAL A 62 1.27 7.84 -5.84
C VAL A 62 2.79 7.78 -5.68
N SER A 63 3.34 8.42 -4.65
CA SER A 63 4.79 8.45 -4.46
C SER A 63 5.41 7.06 -4.23
N GLU A 64 4.74 6.14 -3.54
CA GLU A 64 5.25 4.76 -3.41
C GLU A 64 5.11 3.90 -4.69
N ILE A 65 4.19 4.26 -5.60
CA ILE A 65 4.06 3.62 -6.91
C ILE A 65 5.11 4.18 -7.90
N GLU A 66 5.39 5.48 -7.84
CA GLU A 66 6.28 6.16 -8.79
C GLU A 66 7.75 6.17 -8.35
N GLU A 67 8.01 6.47 -7.08
CA GLU A 67 9.35 6.71 -6.57
C GLU A 67 9.89 5.54 -5.75
N GLY A 68 9.00 4.71 -5.22
CA GLY A 68 9.33 3.54 -4.42
C GLY A 68 8.77 3.59 -3.00
N MET A 69 8.53 2.41 -2.43
CA MET A 69 7.89 2.27 -1.12
C MET A 69 8.86 2.61 0.02
N TYR A 70 8.31 3.12 1.12
CA TYR A 70 9.05 3.27 2.37
C TYR A 70 9.33 1.91 3.01
N GLU A 71 10.58 1.70 3.40
CA GLU A 71 10.99 0.59 4.25
C GLU A 71 10.50 0.80 5.66
N TYR A 72 10.41 -0.30 6.41
CA TYR A 72 10.11 -0.21 7.83
C TYR A 72 11.30 0.35 8.60
N GLU A 73 11.01 1.36 9.39
CA GLU A 73 11.93 1.95 10.34
C GLU A 73 11.17 2.32 11.60
N TYR A 74 11.62 1.77 12.75
CA TYR A 74 10.86 1.78 14.00
C TYR A 74 10.54 3.20 14.49
N ASN A 75 11.48 4.13 14.37
CA ASN A 75 11.29 5.49 14.90
C ASN A 75 10.88 6.51 13.84
N ASN A 76 10.88 6.13 12.56
CA ASN A 76 10.59 7.04 11.47
C ASN A 76 9.92 6.29 10.32
N PRO A 77 8.59 6.16 10.30
CA PRO A 77 7.88 5.42 9.25
C PRO A 77 8.24 5.89 7.84
N PHE A 78 8.61 7.16 7.65
CA PHE A 78 8.96 7.75 6.36
C PHE A 78 10.46 8.05 6.21
N GLY A 79 11.31 7.45 7.05
CA GLY A 79 12.75 7.77 7.11
C GLY A 79 13.58 7.16 6.00
N ARG A 80 13.15 6.01 5.47
CA ARG A 80 13.90 5.27 4.45
C ARG A 80 13.02 4.89 3.26
N ARG A 81 13.30 5.48 2.10
CA ARG A 81 12.67 5.10 0.83
C ARG A 81 13.50 4.02 0.12
N SER A 82 12.82 3.01 -0.43
CA SER A 82 13.42 1.93 -1.24
C SER A 82 13.31 2.24 -2.72
N ASN A 83 14.08 1.53 -3.55
CA ASN A 83 13.94 1.56 -5.02
C ASN A 83 12.86 0.58 -5.54
N ILE A 84 12.01 0.03 -4.66
CA ILE A 84 11.01 -0.98 -5.01
C ILE A 84 9.65 -0.29 -5.04
N ALA A 85 9.08 -0.15 -6.24
CA ALA A 85 7.75 0.43 -6.45
C ALA A 85 6.62 -0.53 -6.04
N ALA A 86 5.52 0.03 -5.56
CA ALA A 86 4.28 -0.71 -5.37
C ALA A 86 3.61 -0.99 -6.73
N GLY A 87 3.12 -2.21 -6.93
CA GLY A 87 2.40 -2.60 -8.14
C GLY A 87 0.90 -2.78 -7.94
N ILE A 88 0.41 -2.80 -6.69
CA ILE A 88 -1.03 -2.93 -6.41
C ILE A 88 -1.41 -2.14 -5.16
N ILE A 89 -2.58 -1.51 -5.16
CA ILE A 89 -3.19 -0.91 -3.97
C ILE A 89 -4.11 -1.96 -3.32
N LYS A 90 -3.88 -2.25 -2.05
CA LYS A 90 -4.64 -3.16 -1.20
C LYS A 90 -5.27 -2.36 -0.08
N ILE A 91 -6.59 -2.43 0.02
CA ILE A 91 -7.37 -1.82 1.10
C ILE A 91 -8.36 -2.85 1.64
N ALA A 92 -8.63 -2.78 2.95
CA ALA A 92 -9.54 -3.68 3.63
C ALA A 92 -10.53 -2.89 4.47
N THR A 93 -11.72 -3.46 4.68
CA THR A 93 -12.72 -2.97 5.65
C THR A 93 -12.92 -3.98 6.77
N GLU A 94 -13.59 -3.54 7.83
CA GLU A 94 -14.06 -4.41 8.90
C GLU A 94 -15.52 -4.84 8.68
N LYS A 95 -16.05 -5.62 9.63
CA LYS A 95 -17.44 -6.12 9.63
C LYS A 95 -18.48 -4.99 9.52
N ASP A 96 -18.15 -3.81 10.04
CA ASP A 96 -19.03 -2.64 10.03
C ASP A 96 -19.03 -1.90 8.67
N GLY A 97 -18.31 -2.44 7.67
CA GLY A 97 -18.33 -1.95 6.30
C GLY A 97 -17.57 -0.63 6.10
N LEU A 98 -18.09 0.23 5.22
CA LEU A 98 -17.49 1.52 4.84
C LEU A 98 -17.84 2.63 5.84
N ILE A 99 -17.28 2.57 7.05
CA ILE A 99 -17.30 3.73 7.98
C ILE A 99 -16.48 4.90 7.40
N GLU A 100 -16.60 6.10 7.97
CA GLU A 100 -15.95 7.32 7.46
C GLU A 100 -14.44 7.15 7.21
N TYR A 101 -13.73 6.46 8.11
CA TYR A 101 -12.31 6.15 7.91
C TYR A 101 -12.06 5.32 6.64
N TYR A 102 -12.85 4.27 6.40
CA TYR A 102 -12.68 3.45 5.21
C TYR A 102 -13.16 4.16 3.95
N LYS A 103 -14.23 4.96 4.00
CA LYS A 103 -14.64 5.80 2.86
C LYS A 103 -13.48 6.69 2.41
N LYS A 104 -12.81 7.36 3.36
CA LYS A 104 -11.61 8.18 3.12
C LYS A 104 -10.50 7.38 2.44
N VAL A 105 -10.17 6.20 2.96
CA VAL A 105 -9.11 5.34 2.43
C VAL A 105 -9.46 4.77 1.04
N PHE A 106 -10.71 4.36 0.83
CA PHE A 106 -11.21 3.87 -0.45
C PHE A 106 -11.22 4.95 -1.52
N ASP A 107 -11.65 6.16 -1.17
CA ASP A 107 -11.62 7.31 -2.07
C ASP A 107 -10.18 7.64 -2.47
N ALA A 108 -9.25 7.71 -1.51
CA ALA A 108 -7.84 7.92 -1.80
C ALA A 108 -7.25 6.83 -2.71
N ALA A 109 -7.57 5.56 -2.47
CA ALA A 109 -7.13 4.45 -3.32
C ALA A 109 -7.68 4.56 -4.76
N ALA A 110 -8.96 4.88 -4.90
CA ALA A 110 -9.62 5.04 -6.20
C ALA A 110 -9.05 6.24 -6.97
N GLN A 111 -8.75 7.34 -6.29
CA GLN A 111 -8.15 8.52 -6.90
C GLN A 111 -6.69 8.27 -7.29
N ALA A 112 -5.87 7.69 -6.40
CA ALA A 112 -4.49 7.32 -6.71
C ALA A 112 -4.40 6.36 -7.90
N HIS A 113 -5.33 5.41 -8.03
CA HIS A 113 -5.41 4.51 -9.19
C HIS A 113 -5.68 5.23 -10.52
N LYS A 114 -6.38 6.36 -10.50
CA LYS A 114 -6.71 7.14 -11.70
C LYS A 114 -5.58 8.07 -12.14
N VAL A 115 -4.62 8.34 -11.26
CA VAL A 115 -3.43 9.13 -11.63
C VAL A 115 -2.72 8.37 -12.75
N LYS A 116 -2.42 9.07 -13.85
CA LYS A 116 -1.66 8.49 -14.96
C LYS A 116 -0.23 8.27 -14.46
N ILE A 117 0.09 7.01 -14.18
CA ILE A 117 1.41 6.62 -13.67
C ILE A 117 2.15 5.84 -14.76
N GLU A 118 3.40 6.23 -15.05
CA GLU A 118 4.30 5.47 -15.92
C GLU A 118 5.06 4.43 -15.08
N ILE A 119 4.60 3.18 -15.10
CA ILE A 119 5.22 2.10 -14.31
C ILE A 119 6.53 1.67 -14.98
N ARG A 120 7.65 1.78 -14.24
CA ARG A 120 8.97 1.36 -14.71
C ARG A 120 9.26 -0.08 -14.30
N VAL A 121 9.14 -1.02 -15.23
CA VAL A 121 9.61 -2.41 -15.03
C VAL A 121 11.03 -2.54 -15.61
N PRO A 122 12.05 -2.92 -14.82
CA PRO A 122 13.47 -2.86 -15.25
C PRO A 122 13.88 -3.70 -16.46
N SER A 123 13.00 -4.55 -17.01
CA SER A 123 13.29 -5.36 -18.21
C SER A 123 12.18 -5.33 -19.28
N VAL A 124 11.07 -4.64 -19.03
CA VAL A 124 9.95 -4.51 -19.97
C VAL A 124 9.46 -3.07 -19.93
N ARG A 125 9.71 -2.31 -21.00
CA ARG A 125 9.06 -1.00 -21.22
C ARG A 125 7.61 -1.25 -21.65
N GLN A 126 6.76 -1.71 -20.74
CA GLN A 126 5.32 -1.76 -20.99
C GLN A 126 4.71 -0.42 -20.63
N ARG A 127 4.35 0.37 -21.65
CA ARG A 127 3.31 1.39 -21.51
C ARG A 127 2.00 0.67 -21.23
N ILE A 128 1.67 0.46 -19.96
CA ILE A 128 0.33 0.00 -19.59
C ILE A 128 -0.61 1.18 -19.80
N ASN A 129 -1.28 1.21 -20.95
CA ASN A 129 -2.38 2.14 -21.19
C ASN A 129 -3.52 1.76 -20.23
N THR A 130 -3.87 2.65 -19.31
CA THR A 130 -4.84 2.42 -18.21
C THR A 130 -6.25 2.04 -18.68
N ARG A 131 -6.52 2.08 -19.99
CA ARG A 131 -7.77 1.55 -20.57
C ARG A 131 -7.87 0.01 -20.58
N SER A 132 -6.76 -0.71 -20.39
CA SER A 132 -6.75 -2.19 -20.42
C SER A 132 -6.10 -2.81 -19.17
N ALA A 133 -6.10 -2.09 -18.04
CA ALA A 133 -5.51 -2.57 -16.80
C ALA A 133 -6.49 -3.49 -16.06
N PHE A 134 -6.10 -4.76 -15.91
CA PHE A 134 -6.64 -5.71 -14.94
C PHE A 134 -7.01 -4.98 -13.63
N PHE A 135 -8.25 -5.14 -13.16
CA PHE A 135 -8.77 -4.55 -11.92
C PHE A 135 -7.77 -4.70 -10.76
N ARG A 136 -7.12 -3.60 -10.33
CA ARG A 136 -6.12 -3.57 -9.26
C ARG A 136 -6.75 -3.21 -7.90
N PHE A 137 -7.75 -3.98 -7.49
CA PHE A 137 -8.26 -3.96 -6.12
C PHE A 137 -8.31 -5.39 -5.59
N LEU A 138 -7.55 -5.67 -4.53
CA LEU A 138 -7.81 -6.85 -3.69
C LEU A 138 -8.65 -6.39 -2.50
N ILE A 139 -9.98 -6.44 -2.65
CA ILE A 139 -10.91 -6.19 -1.55
C ILE A 139 -11.10 -7.51 -0.81
N LEU A 140 -10.53 -7.60 0.39
CA LEU A 140 -10.77 -8.73 1.28
C LEU A 140 -12.03 -8.43 2.10
N GLN A 141 -13.18 -8.94 1.65
CA GLN A 141 -14.42 -8.95 2.43
C GLN A 141 -14.29 -9.96 3.59
N PRO A 142 -14.92 -9.73 4.75
CA PRO A 142 -15.07 -10.80 5.74
C PRO A 142 -15.94 -11.91 5.15
N LEU A 143 -15.52 -13.18 5.33
CA LEU A 143 -16.43 -14.31 5.18
C LEU A 143 -17.50 -14.17 6.27
N ALA A 144 -18.76 -14.22 5.86
CA ALA A 144 -19.93 -14.22 6.73
C ALA A 144 -19.90 -15.41 7.70
#